data_AF-A0A1W9SNT2-F1
#
_entry.id   AF-A0A1W9SNT2-F1
#
_cell.length_a   1.000
_cell.length_b   1.000
_cell.length_c   1.000
_cell.angle_alpha   90.00
_cell.angle_beta   90.00
_cell.angle_gamma   90.00
#
_symmetry.space_group_name_H-M   'P 1'
#
loop_
_entity.id
_entity.type
_entity.pdbx_description
1 polymer ?
#
loop_
_entity_poly.entity_id
_entity_poly.type
_entity_poly.pdbx_seq_one_letter_code
_entity_poly.pdbx_strand_id
1 'polypeptide(L)' 'MYEQIKSKEKTISVVGLGYVGLPIALEFAKKASVIGFDIKPERVEMMKNNIDPSKELEASDFEGTDIVFTA' A
#
# COMPACT_ATOMS: atom_id res chain seq x y z
N MET A 1 -16.17 6.85 -12.14
CA MET A 1 -15.39 6.40 -10.96
C MET A 1 -13.98 5.99 -11.34
N TYR A 2 -13.79 5.05 -12.28
CA TYR A 2 -12.45 4.62 -12.72
C TYR A 2 -11.54 5.77 -13.14
N GLU A 3 -11.98 6.67 -14.03
CA GLU A 3 -11.18 7.82 -14.46
C GLU A 3 -10.75 8.73 -13.31
N GLN A 4 -11.59 8.89 -12.29
CA GLN A 4 -11.27 9.71 -11.10
C GLN A 4 -10.20 9.06 -10.21
N ILE A 5 -10.18 7.73 -10.16
CA ILE A 5 -9.13 6.98 -9.46
C ILE A 5 -7.81 7.08 -10.25
N LYS A 6 -7.88 6.88 -11.57
CA LYS A 6 -6.71 6.94 -12.46
C LYS A 6 -6.07 8.34 -12.52
N SER A 7 -6.88 9.39 -12.48
CA SER A 7 -6.43 10.78 -12.39
C SER A 7 -6.04 11.21 -10.97
N LYS A 8 -6.12 10.30 -9.98
CA LYS A 8 -5.80 10.53 -8.56
C LYS A 8 -6.68 11.57 -7.86
N GLU A 9 -7.85 11.91 -8.42
CA GLU A 9 -8.87 12.70 -7.73
C GLU A 9 -9.53 11.93 -6.58
N LYS A 10 -9.56 10.59 -6.69
CA LYS A 10 -10.07 9.69 -5.64
C LYS A 10 -8.98 8.73 -5.19
N THR A 11 -8.84 8.62 -3.87
CA THR A 11 -7.89 7.74 -3.20
C THR A 11 -8.52 6.39 -2.89
N ILE A 12 -7.78 5.30 -3.06
CA ILE A 12 -8.18 3.95 -2.64
C ILE A 12 -7.69 3.74 -1.21
N SER A 13 -8.55 3.24 -0.32
CA SER A 13 -8.09 2.73 0.98
C SER A 13 -8.07 1.21 0.99
N VAL A 14 -6.97 0.63 1.44
CA VAL A 14 -6.83 -0.81 1.70
C VAL A 14 -6.68 -1.00 3.20
N VAL A 15 -7.63 -1.73 3.80
CA VAL A 15 -7.66 -2.02 5.24
C VAL A 15 -7.20 -3.47 5.46
N GLY A 16 -6.12 -3.62 6.23
CA GLY A 16 -5.43 -4.87 6.46
C GLY A 16 -4.30 -5.09 5.44
N LEU A 17 -3.06 -5.01 5.90
CA LEU A 17 -1.85 -5.14 5.08
C LEU A 17 -1.13 -6.46 5.41
N GLY A 18 -1.92 -7.54 5.38
CA GLY A 18 -1.42 -8.91 5.43
C GLY A 18 -0.88 -9.38 4.08
N TYR A 19 -0.65 -10.69 3.96
CA TYR A 19 -0.07 -11.29 2.75
C TYR A 19 -0.88 -11.00 1.46
N VAL A 20 -2.20 -10.80 1.56
CA VAL A 20 -3.05 -10.43 0.41
C VAL A 20 -3.13 -8.92 0.24
N GLY A 21 -3.35 -8.20 1.34
CA GLY A 21 -3.68 -6.78 1.29
C GLY A 21 -2.52 -5.91 0.83
N LEU A 22 -1.29 -6.20 1.30
CA LEU A 22 -0.13 -5.40 0.95
C LEU A 22 0.24 -5.51 -0.55
N PRO A 23 0.37 -6.70 -1.17
CA PRO A 23 0.62 -6.78 -2.61
C PRO A 23 -0.45 -6.09 -3.46
N ILE A 24 -1.73 -6.20 -3.07
CA ILE A 24 -2.83 -5.52 -3.76
C ILE A 24 -2.71 -3.99 -3.61
N ALA A 25 -2.39 -3.51 -2.41
CA ALA A 25 -2.22 -2.08 -2.15
C ALA A 25 -1.08 -1.49 -2.99
N LEU A 26 0.07 -2.18 -3.07
CA LEU A 26 1.21 -1.76 -3.89
C LEU A 26 0.87 -1.76 -5.39
N GLU A 27 0.17 -2.78 -5.89
CA GLU A 27 -0.19 -2.84 -7.32
C GLU A 27 -1.19 -1.74 -7.70
N PHE A 28 -2.11 -1.36 -6.81
CA PHE A 28 -2.94 -0.18 -7.01
C PHE A 28 -2.12 1.12 -6.93
N ALA A 29 -1.16 1.19 -6.01
CA ALA A 29 -0.35 2.37 -5.77
C ALA A 29 0.58 2.70 -6.96
N LYS A 30 0.90 1.73 -7.83
CA LYS A 30 1.58 1.99 -9.12
C LYS A 30 0.73 2.83 -10.09
N LYS A 31 -0.59 2.91 -9.90
CA LYS A 31 -1.56 3.51 -10.86
C LYS A 31 -2.46 4.58 -10.26
N ALA A 32 -2.65 4.60 -8.94
CA ALA A 32 -3.54 5.50 -8.22
C ALA A 32 -2.96 5.85 -6.84
N SER A 33 -3.49 6.87 -6.18
CA SER A 33 -3.11 7.16 -4.79
C SER A 33 -3.80 6.18 -3.84
N VAL A 34 -3.03 5.58 -2.93
CA VAL A 34 -3.49 4.56 -1.98
C VAL A 34 -3.19 4.95 -0.54
N ILE A 35 -4.12 4.68 0.38
CA ILE A 35 -3.89 4.69 1.82
C ILE A 35 -3.98 3.24 2.31
N GLY A 36 -2.84 2.69 2.72
CA GLY A 36 -2.76 1.39 3.39
C GLY A 36 -2.91 1.55 4.89
N PHE A 37 -3.89 0.86 5.49
CA PHE A 37 -4.13 0.86 6.92
C PHE A 37 -3.87 -0.54 7.51
N ASP A 38 -3.10 -0.63 8.58
CA ASP A 38 -2.96 -1.87 9.37
C ASP A 38 -3.03 -1.56 10.87
N ILE A 39 -3.79 -2.37 11.61
CA ILE A 39 -4.03 -2.17 13.05
C ILE A 39 -2.78 -2.32 13.92
N LYS A 40 -1.68 -2.85 13.36
CA LYS A 40 -0.41 -3.08 14.06
C LYS A 40 0.60 -2.00 13.67
N PRO A 41 0.85 -1.00 14.53
CA PRO A 41 1.78 0.09 14.24
C PRO A 41 3.20 -0.40 13.89
N GLU A 42 3.64 -1.50 14.48
CA GLU A 42 4.94 -2.11 14.19
C GLU A 42 5.05 -2.61 12.74
N ARG A 43 3.97 -3.14 12.17
CA ARG A 43 3.93 -3.57 10.76
C ARG A 43 3.98 -2.35 9.84
N VAL A 44 3.23 -1.29 10.19
CA VAL A 44 3.21 -0.03 9.44
C VAL A 44 4.59 0.59 9.38
N GLU A 45 5.34 0.58 10.47
CA GLU A 45 6.70 1.10 10.48
C GLU A 45 7.65 0.27 9.61
N MET A 46 7.52 -1.06 9.59
CA MET A 46 8.26 -1.91 8.65
C MET A 46 7.95 -1.55 7.19
N MET A 47 6.67 -1.41 6.84
CA MET A 47 6.25 -1.09 5.47
C MET A 47 6.72 0.31 5.02
N LYS A 48 6.74 1.29 5.92
CA LYS A 48 7.35 2.61 5.65
C LYS A 48 8.85 2.53 5.36
N ASN A 49 9.52 1.51 5.86
CA ASN A 49 10.93 1.21 5.58
C ASN A 49 11.10 0.21 4.42
N ASN A 50 10.06 -0.01 3.60
CA ASN A 50 10.04 -0.96 2.47
C ASN A 50 10.30 -2.42 2.87
N ILE A 51 9.89 -2.81 4.08
CA ILE A 51 10.02 -4.16 4.60
C ILE A 51 8.63 -4.78 4.70
N ASP A 52 8.40 -5.87 3.95
CA ASP A 52 7.16 -6.64 4.07
C ASP A 52 7.12 -7.47 5.36
N PRO A 53 6.13 -7.25 6.24
CA PRO A 53 5.96 -8.08 7.43
C PRO A 53 5.59 -9.55 7.16
N SER A 54 5.09 -9.91 5.97
CA SER A 54 4.86 -11.31 5.57
C SER A 54 6.07 -12.00 4.92
N LYS A 55 7.08 -11.23 4.49
CA LYS A 55 8.27 -11.74 3.78
C LYS A 55 7.95 -12.38 2.42
N GLU A 56 6.91 -11.90 1.76
CA GLU A 56 6.45 -12.34 0.42
C GLU A 56 6.88 -11.35 -0.67
N LEU A 57 7.27 -10.14 -0.29
CA LEU A 57 7.69 -9.07 -1.20
C LEU A 57 9.10 -8.60 -0.89
N GLU A 58 9.77 -8.11 -1.93
CA GLU A 58 11.09 -7.51 -1.85
C GLU A 58 10.98 -5.99 -1.71
N ALA A 59 12.06 -5.33 -1.25
CA ALA A 59 12.07 -3.87 -1.11
C ALA A 59 11.78 -3.13 -2.43
N SER A 60 12.13 -3.74 -3.57
CA SER A 60 11.85 -3.22 -4.91
C SER A 60 10.36 -3.15 -5.24
N ASP A 61 9.50 -3.96 -4.60
CA ASP A 61 8.06 -3.94 -4.84
C ASP A 61 7.38 -2.65 -4.32
N PHE A 62 8.04 -1.96 -3.38
CA PHE A 62 7.58 -0.68 -2.83
C PHE A 62 7.96 0.51 -3.72
N GLU A 63 8.89 0.34 -4.66
CA GLU A 63 9.38 1.43 -5.51
C GLU A 63 8.32 1.89 -6.53
N GLY A 64 8.31 3.20 -6.79
CA GLY A 64 7.38 3.79 -7.77
C GLY A 64 5.90 3.71 -7.37
N THR A 65 5.61 3.47 -6.09
CA THR A 65 4.24 3.40 -5.56
C THR A 65 3.82 4.72 -4.91
N ASP A 66 2.57 5.13 -5.14
CA ASP A 66 1.93 6.26 -4.48
C ASP A 66 1.03 5.75 -3.34
N ILE A 67 1.68 5.32 -2.25
CA ILE A 67 1.02 4.76 -1.06
C ILE A 67 1.46 5.47 0.22
N VAL A 68 0.49 5.73 1.09
CA VAL A 68 0.72 6.16 2.48
C VAL A 68 0.32 5.04 3.41
N PHE A 69 1.21 4.66 4.33
CA PHE A 69 0.92 3.66 5.37
C PHE A 69 0.55 4.34 6.70
N THR A 70 -0.54 3.88 7.34
CA THR A 70 -1.04 4.40 8.61
C THR A 70 -1.67 3.29 9.47
N ALA A 71 -1.88 3.56 10.76
CA ALA A 71 -2.40 2.64 11.77
C ALA A 71 -3.51 3.28 12.59
#